data_AF-A0A960E857-F1
#
_entry.id   AF-A0A960E857-F1
#
_cell.length_a   1.000
_cell.length_b   1.000
_cell.length_c   1.000
_cell.angle_alpha   90.00
_cell.angle_beta   90.00
_cell.angle_gamma   90.00
#
_symmetry.space_group_name_H-M   'P 1'
#
loop_
_entity.id
_entity.type
_entity.pdbx_description
1 polymer ?
#
loop_
_entity_poly.entity_id
_entity_poly.type
_entity_poly.pdbx_seq_one_letter_code
_entity_poly.pdbx_strand_id
1 'polypeptide(L)'
;MSAQQGWPSPWPAEDGGPRRLQAAPGHPGLAPGPGEELRATSRDAVASTMAVLRDPGEAYLLCHTAGDDSIAWVERFDPETLEVVERSPDLPGGPTWPGGMAAHADGGLHVVFGRHAHRLGSDASLQASRELPVDRPYNSFVTLPDGHLVTKP
;
A
#
# COMPACT_ATOMS: atom_id res chain seq x y z
N MET A 1 -19.22 0.16 18.65
CA MET A 1 -18.93 -0.09 17.23
C MET A 1 -17.42 0.00 17.07
N SER A 2 -16.75 -1.07 16.63
CA SER A 2 -15.31 -0.99 16.35
C SER A 2 -15.12 -0.10 15.13
N ALA A 3 -14.39 1.01 15.26
CA ALA A 3 -14.03 1.81 14.11
C ALA A 3 -13.18 0.95 13.17
N GLN A 4 -13.52 0.99 11.88
CA GLN A 4 -12.81 0.26 10.84
C GLN A 4 -11.54 1.05 10.49
N GLN A 5 -10.37 0.45 10.72
CA GLN A 5 -9.05 1.10 10.59
C GLN A 5 -8.53 1.17 9.14
N GLY A 6 -9.09 0.36 8.24
CA GLY A 6 -8.70 0.31 6.83
C GLY A 6 -9.90 -0.02 5.96
N TRP A 7 -9.78 0.13 4.65
CA TRP A 7 -10.84 -0.18 3.69
C TRP A 7 -11.38 -1.61 3.91
N PRO A 8 -12.69 -1.87 3.71
CA PRO A 8 -13.27 -3.21 3.82
C PRO A 8 -12.84 -4.14 2.66
N SER A 9 -11.54 -4.42 2.55
CA SER A 9 -10.94 -5.33 1.57
C SER A 9 -10.19 -6.48 2.24
N PRO A 10 -9.81 -7.53 1.49
CA PRO A 10 -9.05 -8.66 2.02
C PRO A 10 -7.62 -8.30 2.44
N TRP A 11 -7.06 -7.21 1.91
CA TRP A 11 -5.66 -6.80 2.14
C TRP A 11 -5.48 -5.27 2.08
N PRO A 12 -6.02 -4.51 3.05
CA PRO A 12 -6.07 -3.06 2.96
C PRO A 12 -4.75 -2.37 3.34
N ALA A 13 -3.82 -3.05 3.99
CA ALA A 13 -2.56 -2.46 4.44
C ALA A 13 -1.47 -3.54 4.60
N GLU A 14 -0.28 -3.10 5.01
CA GLU A 14 0.85 -3.99 5.35
C GLU A 14 0.42 -5.15 6.24
N ASP A 15 0.90 -6.35 5.91
CA ASP A 15 0.59 -7.59 6.63
C ASP A 15 -0.91 -7.84 6.85
N GLY A 16 -1.76 -7.31 5.97
CA GLY A 16 -3.22 -7.46 6.02
C GLY A 16 -3.94 -6.53 7.00
N GLY A 17 -3.26 -5.54 7.58
CA GLY A 17 -3.87 -4.56 8.48
C GLY A 17 -3.08 -4.29 9.76
N PRO A 18 -3.62 -3.45 10.67
CA PRO A 18 -2.91 -3.01 11.88
C PRO A 18 -2.56 -4.13 12.87
N ARG A 19 -3.21 -5.31 12.76
CA ARG A 19 -2.89 -6.50 13.55
C ARG A 19 -1.78 -7.37 12.95
N ARG A 20 -1.34 -7.08 11.72
CA ARG A 20 -0.27 -7.79 11.00
C ARG A 20 -0.44 -9.31 11.01
N LEU A 21 -1.65 -9.77 10.70
CA LEU A 21 -1.98 -11.19 10.78
C LEU A 21 -1.39 -12.00 9.61
N GLN A 22 -0.96 -11.30 8.54
CA GLN A 22 -0.45 -11.92 7.32
C GLN A 22 -1.44 -12.94 6.72
N ALA A 23 -2.74 -12.69 6.90
CA ALA A 23 -3.83 -13.54 6.47
C ALA A 23 -4.97 -12.66 5.96
N ALA A 24 -5.53 -13.03 4.80
CA ALA A 24 -6.72 -12.39 4.25
C ALA A 24 -7.96 -12.82 5.06
N PRO A 25 -8.61 -11.91 5.82
CA PRO A 25 -9.73 -12.27 6.68
C PRO A 25 -10.89 -12.86 5.87
N GLY A 26 -11.44 -13.99 6.31
CA GLY A 26 -12.59 -14.62 5.66
C GLY A 26 -12.26 -15.42 4.38
N HIS A 27 -10.99 -15.55 4.01
CA HIS A 27 -10.58 -16.36 2.86
C HIS A 27 -9.94 -17.68 3.32
N PRO A 28 -10.42 -18.84 2.83
CA PRO A 28 -9.86 -20.16 3.20
C PRO A 28 -8.51 -20.47 2.52
N GLY A 29 -7.91 -19.51 1.81
CA GLY A 29 -6.78 -19.74 0.92
C GLY A 29 -7.22 -20.33 -0.43
N LEU A 30 -6.26 -20.87 -1.20
CA LEU A 30 -6.50 -21.38 -2.56
C LEU A 30 -7.23 -22.73 -2.60
N ALA A 31 -7.03 -23.58 -1.59
CA ALA A 31 -7.70 -24.87 -1.37
C ALA A 31 -8.01 -25.71 -2.66
N PRO A 32 -7.01 -26.01 -3.53
CA PRO A 32 -7.29 -26.74 -4.77
C PRO A 32 -7.71 -28.19 -4.50
N GLY A 33 -8.74 -28.64 -5.23
CA GLY A 33 -9.25 -30.01 -5.20
C GLY A 33 -8.47 -30.99 -6.08
N PRO A 34 -8.78 -32.30 -6.02
CA PRO A 34 -8.13 -33.30 -6.87
C PRO A 34 -8.34 -33.02 -8.36
N GLY A 35 -7.24 -32.87 -9.10
CA GLY A 35 -7.27 -32.59 -10.54
C GLY A 35 -7.42 -31.11 -10.92
N GLU A 36 -7.52 -30.20 -9.95
CA GLU A 36 -7.48 -28.76 -10.21
C GLU A 36 -6.05 -28.27 -10.45
N GLU A 37 -5.89 -27.30 -11.35
CA GLU A 37 -4.62 -26.70 -11.71
C GLU A 37 -4.58 -25.24 -11.23
N LEU A 38 -3.51 -24.87 -10.53
CA LEU A 38 -3.26 -23.49 -10.15
C LEU A 38 -2.59 -22.75 -11.30
N ARG A 39 -3.08 -21.55 -11.60
CA ARG A 39 -2.50 -20.63 -12.58
C ARG A 39 -2.05 -19.37 -11.87
N ALA A 40 -0.93 -18.82 -12.33
CA ALA A 40 -0.40 -17.56 -11.82
C ALA A 40 0.01 -16.67 -12.99
N THR A 41 -0.40 -15.40 -12.93
CA THR A 41 0.18 -14.32 -13.73
C THR A 41 1.30 -13.69 -12.92
N SER A 42 2.45 -13.42 -13.52
CA SER A 42 3.56 -12.74 -12.86
C SER A 42 4.15 -11.67 -13.76
N ARG A 43 4.63 -10.59 -13.13
CA ARG A 43 5.36 -9.48 -13.76
C ARG A 43 6.50 -9.08 -12.84
N ASP A 44 7.66 -8.79 -13.40
CA ASP A 44 8.77 -8.21 -12.64
C ASP A 44 8.42 -6.79 -12.19
N ALA A 45 8.61 -6.53 -10.89
CA ALA A 45 8.35 -5.24 -10.26
C ALA A 45 9.59 -4.79 -9.47
N VAL A 46 10.54 -4.19 -10.18
CA VAL A 46 11.79 -3.71 -9.59
C VAL A 46 11.53 -2.53 -8.66
N ALA A 47 12.15 -2.55 -7.48
CA ALA A 47 12.02 -1.51 -6.46
C ALA A 47 10.55 -1.23 -6.06
N SER A 48 9.78 -2.31 -5.90
CA SER A 48 8.45 -2.28 -5.31
C SER A 48 8.50 -2.77 -3.86
N THR A 49 7.67 -2.18 -2.99
CA THR A 49 7.64 -2.53 -1.56
C THR A 49 6.47 -3.45 -1.23
N MET A 50 5.26 -3.12 -1.69
CA MET A 50 4.05 -3.84 -1.29
C MET A 50 2.85 -3.52 -2.18
N ALA A 51 1.85 -4.39 -2.13
CA ALA A 51 0.53 -4.16 -2.72
C ALA A 51 -0.57 -4.06 -1.66
N VAL A 52 -1.62 -3.29 -1.95
CA VAL A 52 -2.87 -3.24 -1.17
C VAL A 52 -4.07 -3.34 -2.10
N LEU A 53 -5.20 -3.80 -1.54
CA LEU A 53 -6.45 -3.98 -2.26
C LEU A 53 -7.51 -3.00 -1.72
N ARG A 54 -8.35 -2.48 -2.61
CA ARG A 54 -9.58 -1.74 -2.26
C ARG A 54 -10.82 -2.50 -2.74
N ASP A 55 -11.68 -1.87 -3.53
CA ASP A 55 -12.87 -2.51 -4.11
C ASP A 55 -12.45 -3.57 -5.14
N PRO A 56 -13.36 -4.47 -5.55
CA PRO A 56 -13.05 -5.47 -6.57
C PRO A 56 -12.45 -4.82 -7.85
N GLY A 57 -11.29 -5.31 -8.28
CA GLY A 57 -10.55 -4.76 -9.42
C GLY A 57 -9.60 -3.60 -9.08
N GLU A 58 -9.62 -3.10 -7.85
CA GLU A 58 -8.71 -2.04 -7.41
C GLU A 58 -7.53 -2.61 -6.61
N ALA A 59 -6.39 -2.76 -7.30
CA ALA A 59 -5.12 -3.15 -6.71
C ALA A 59 -4.06 -2.07 -6.93
N TYR A 60 -3.25 -1.82 -5.90
CA TYR A 60 -2.26 -0.75 -5.91
C TYR A 60 -0.90 -1.26 -5.47
N LEU A 61 0.16 -0.83 -6.14
CA LEU A 61 1.54 -1.21 -5.87
C LEU A 61 2.36 0.04 -5.50
N LEU A 62 3.04 0.00 -4.36
CA LEU A 62 4.00 1.04 -3.96
C LEU A 62 5.36 0.75 -4.56
N CYS A 63 5.86 1.68 -5.37
CA CYS A 63 7.15 1.63 -6.05
C CYS A 63 8.03 2.81 -5.65
N HIS A 64 9.34 2.69 -5.80
CA HIS A 64 10.27 3.74 -5.40
C HIS A 64 11.64 3.68 -6.09
N THR A 65 12.41 4.74 -5.94
CA THR A 65 13.86 4.75 -6.22
C THR A 65 14.66 4.55 -4.93
N ALA A 66 15.99 4.55 -5.02
CA ALA A 66 16.90 4.49 -3.89
C ALA A 66 17.80 5.74 -3.83
N GLY A 67 18.41 5.99 -2.67
CA GLY A 67 19.31 7.13 -2.41
C GLY A 67 18.76 8.16 -1.43
N ASP A 68 19.47 9.27 -1.31
CA ASP A 68 19.17 10.33 -0.34
C ASP A 68 18.06 11.30 -0.82
N ASP A 69 17.84 11.36 -2.14
CA ASP A 69 16.79 12.15 -2.80
C ASP A 69 15.80 11.23 -3.53
N SER A 70 15.36 10.18 -2.84
CA SER A 70 14.46 9.19 -3.44
C SER A 70 13.05 9.72 -3.65
N ILE A 71 12.36 9.09 -4.58
CA ILE A 71 10.93 9.29 -4.84
C ILE A 71 10.19 7.96 -4.69
N ALA A 72 8.90 8.05 -4.40
CA ALA A 72 7.96 6.94 -4.53
C ALA A 72 6.88 7.26 -5.55
N TRP A 73 6.15 6.24 -6.01
CA TRP A 73 4.92 6.38 -6.76
C TRP A 73 4.01 5.18 -6.49
N VAL A 74 2.73 5.34 -6.79
CA VAL A 74 1.74 4.27 -6.70
C VAL A 74 1.23 3.94 -8.09
N GLU A 75 1.27 2.66 -8.44
CA GLU A 75 0.64 2.11 -9.63
C GLU A 75 -0.70 1.48 -9.23
N ARG A 76 -1.81 1.92 -9.84
CA ARG A 76 -3.03 1.11 -9.89
C ARG A 76 -2.86 0.12 -11.03
N PHE A 77 -3.05 -1.16 -10.77
CA PHE A 77 -2.85 -2.21 -11.77
C PHE A 77 -4.05 -3.15 -11.84
N ASP A 78 -4.24 -3.77 -13.00
CA ASP A 78 -5.24 -4.82 -13.19
C ASP A 78 -4.78 -6.09 -12.45
N PRO A 79 -5.58 -6.63 -11.50
CA PRO A 79 -5.13 -7.73 -10.65
C PRO A 79 -4.99 -9.08 -11.38
N GLU A 80 -5.52 -9.23 -12.60
CA GLU A 80 -5.43 -10.46 -13.39
C GLU A 80 -4.29 -10.41 -14.41
N THR A 81 -4.15 -9.29 -15.12
CA THR A 81 -3.11 -9.11 -16.16
C THR A 81 -1.81 -8.52 -15.60
N LEU A 82 -1.87 -7.87 -14.44
CA LEU A 82 -0.80 -7.11 -13.81
C LEU A 82 -0.34 -5.87 -14.59
N GLU A 83 -1.10 -5.47 -15.61
CA GLU A 83 -0.84 -4.25 -16.38
C GLU A 83 -1.16 -3.00 -15.56
N VAL A 84 -0.31 -1.98 -15.67
CA VAL A 84 -0.53 -0.69 -15.01
C VAL A 84 -1.68 0.02 -15.70
N VAL A 85 -2.70 0.37 -14.94
CA VAL A 85 -3.88 1.13 -15.39
C VAL A 85 -3.63 2.62 -15.20
N GLU A 86 -3.15 3.01 -14.02
CA GLU A 86 -2.86 4.40 -13.65
C GLU A 86 -1.60 4.47 -12.80
N ARG A 87 -0.92 5.62 -12.84
CA ARG A 87 0.25 5.91 -12.01
C ARG A 87 0.08 7.27 -11.35
N SER A 88 0.39 7.35 -10.07
CA SER A 88 0.47 8.64 -9.36
C SER A 88 1.56 9.54 -9.97
N PRO A 89 1.53 10.85 -9.67
CA PRO A 89 2.72 11.68 -9.76
C PRO A 89 3.87 11.13 -8.91
N ASP A 90 5.08 11.62 -9.15
CA ASP A 90 6.21 11.32 -8.29
C ASP A 90 6.00 11.95 -6.92
N LEU A 91 6.19 11.15 -5.88
CA LEU A 91 6.01 11.52 -4.48
C LEU A 91 7.38 11.74 -3.85
N PRO A 92 7.66 12.91 -3.25
CA PRO A 92 8.90 13.14 -2.52
C PRO A 92 9.13 12.08 -1.45
N GLY A 93 10.34 11.52 -1.39
CA GLY A 93 10.75 10.55 -0.36
C GLY A 93 11.86 11.09 0.53
N GLY A 94 12.91 11.67 -0.05
CA GLY A 94 14.13 11.99 0.69
C GLY A 94 14.96 10.73 0.92
N PRO A 95 15.62 10.55 2.08
CA PRO A 95 16.41 9.35 2.35
C PRO A 95 15.56 8.09 2.20
N THR A 96 16.09 7.08 1.50
CA THR A 96 15.31 5.87 1.21
C THR A 96 15.18 4.97 2.42
N TRP A 97 13.95 4.59 2.71
CA TRP A 97 13.63 3.36 3.43
C TRP A 97 12.34 2.78 2.86
N PRO A 98 12.25 1.46 2.62
CA PRO A 98 11.02 0.82 2.15
C PRO A 98 9.86 1.17 3.10
N GLY A 99 8.91 1.90 2.53
CA GLY A 99 7.82 2.54 3.25
C GLY A 99 6.64 1.63 3.50
N GLY A 100 5.46 2.24 3.60
CA GLY A 100 4.18 1.57 3.78
C GLY A 100 3.09 2.24 2.97
N MET A 101 2.07 1.48 2.62
CA MET A 101 0.84 1.96 2.03
C MET A 101 -0.35 1.28 2.69
N ALA A 102 -1.44 2.03 2.86
CA ALA A 102 -2.73 1.52 3.30
C ALA A 102 -3.88 2.17 2.52
N ALA A 103 -4.84 1.36 2.10
CA ALA A 103 -6.19 1.78 1.80
C ALA A 103 -6.92 2.11 3.10
N HIS A 104 -7.07 3.40 3.38
CA HIS A 104 -7.60 3.90 4.62
C HIS A 104 -9.14 3.96 4.58
N ALA A 105 -9.79 3.91 5.75
CA ALA A 105 -11.27 3.93 5.85
C ALA A 105 -11.91 5.26 5.43
N ASP A 106 -11.11 6.30 5.17
CA ASP A 106 -11.54 7.60 4.63
C ASP A 106 -11.66 7.59 3.09
N GLY A 107 -11.39 6.45 2.45
CA GLY A 107 -11.42 6.26 1.00
C GLY A 107 -10.14 6.63 0.27
N GLY A 108 -9.13 7.15 0.97
CA GLY A 108 -7.83 7.47 0.38
C GLY A 108 -6.82 6.33 0.50
N LEU A 109 -5.72 6.46 -0.26
CA LEU A 109 -4.50 5.72 -0.02
C LEU A 109 -3.56 6.58 0.81
N HIS A 110 -3.07 6.07 1.93
CA HIS A 110 -2.05 6.72 2.73
C HIS A 110 -0.72 6.03 2.46
N VAL A 111 0.32 6.81 2.19
CA VAL A 111 1.66 6.32 1.87
C VAL A 111 2.65 7.00 2.81
N VAL A 112 3.49 6.23 3.49
CA VAL A 112 4.67 6.77 4.17
C VAL A 112 5.88 6.19 3.46
N PHE A 113 6.75 7.04 2.93
CA PHE A 113 7.97 6.61 2.25
C PHE A 113 9.09 7.61 2.52
N GLY A 114 10.27 7.08 2.86
CA GLY A 114 11.38 7.92 3.32
C GLY A 114 10.93 8.83 4.45
N ARG A 115 11.14 10.14 4.31
CA ARG A 115 10.77 11.16 5.29
C ARG A 115 9.41 11.79 5.03
N HIS A 116 8.55 11.20 4.20
CA HIS A 116 7.30 11.83 3.80
C HIS A 116 6.09 10.95 4.04
N ALA A 117 4.96 11.62 4.31
CA ALA A 117 3.63 11.04 4.32
C ALA A 117 2.79 11.71 3.22
N HIS A 118 2.10 10.89 2.43
CA HIS A 118 1.25 11.32 1.31
C HIS A 118 -0.13 10.71 1.44
N ARG A 119 -1.13 11.43 0.94
CA ARG A 119 -2.50 10.94 0.77
C ARG A 119 -2.87 11.05 -0.70
N LEU A 120 -3.28 9.94 -1.28
CA LEU A 120 -3.79 9.87 -2.65
C LEU A 120 -5.28 9.55 -2.66
N GLY A 121 -5.95 9.95 -3.73
CA GLY A 121 -7.29 9.46 -4.08
C GLY A 121 -7.25 8.01 -4.57
N SER A 122 -8.44 7.44 -4.76
CA SER A 122 -8.63 6.11 -5.36
C SER A 122 -8.10 6.00 -6.80
N ASP A 123 -8.05 7.12 -7.50
CA ASP A 123 -7.50 7.32 -8.84
C ASP A 123 -5.99 7.61 -8.85
N ALA A 124 -5.31 7.36 -7.73
CA ALA A 124 -3.90 7.66 -7.49
C ALA A 124 -3.52 9.16 -7.61
N SER A 125 -4.50 10.08 -7.61
CA SER A 125 -4.25 11.52 -7.61
C SER A 125 -3.70 11.99 -6.26
N LEU A 126 -2.67 12.84 -6.26
CA LEU A 126 -2.11 13.39 -5.02
C LEU A 126 -3.07 14.41 -4.40
N GLN A 127 -3.47 14.18 -3.15
CA GLN A 127 -4.38 15.06 -2.42
C GLN A 127 -3.69 15.85 -1.32
N ALA A 128 -2.71 15.24 -0.64
CA ALA A 128 -1.92 15.91 0.39
C ALA A 128 -0.53 15.27 0.50
N SER A 129 0.45 16.08 0.92
CA SER A 129 1.81 15.65 1.18
C SER A 129 2.37 16.39 2.39
N ARG A 130 3.20 15.70 3.18
CA ARG A 130 3.79 16.22 4.40
C ARG A 130 5.18 15.64 4.61
N GLU A 131 6.17 16.50 4.77
CA GLU A 131 7.48 16.12 5.30
C GLU A 131 7.38 15.86 6.81
N LEU A 132 7.97 14.74 7.25
CA LEU A 132 7.94 14.29 8.64
C LEU A 132 9.02 15.00 9.48
N PRO A 133 8.77 15.18 10.79
CA PRO A 133 9.54 16.12 11.62
C PRO A 133 10.98 15.67 11.96
N VAL A 134 11.29 14.37 11.89
CA VAL A 134 12.65 13.87 12.15
C VAL A 134 13.36 13.68 10.82
N ASP A 135 14.61 14.17 10.73
CA ASP A 135 15.43 14.03 9.52
C ASP A 135 16.02 12.63 9.37
N ARG A 136 15.13 11.66 9.14
CA ARG A 136 15.41 10.24 8.97
C ARG A 136 14.35 9.61 8.07
N PRO A 137 14.67 8.49 7.41
CA PRO A 137 13.65 7.75 6.71
C PRO A 137 12.80 6.93 7.69
N TYR A 138 11.48 6.97 7.52
CA TYR A 138 10.51 6.33 8.39
C TYR A 138 10.11 4.96 7.87
N ASN A 139 9.94 4.00 8.78
CA ASN A 139 9.47 2.67 8.44
C ASN A 139 7.94 2.61 8.48
N SER A 140 7.32 2.44 7.31
CA SER A 140 5.89 2.19 7.13
C SER A 140 4.99 2.94 8.14
N PHE A 141 3.84 2.39 8.51
CA PHE A 141 2.99 2.90 9.58
C PHE A 141 1.97 1.85 10.04
N VAL A 142 1.26 2.17 11.12
CA VAL A 142 0.04 1.49 11.56
C VAL A 142 -1.06 2.53 11.66
N THR A 143 -2.23 2.23 11.08
CA THR A 143 -3.43 3.05 11.23
C THR A 143 -4.13 2.72 12.54
N LEU A 144 -4.46 3.74 13.33
CA LEU A 144 -5.20 3.63 14.58
C LEU A 144 -6.72 3.75 14.37
N PRO A 145 -7.56 3.30 15.32
CA PRO A 145 -9.02 3.39 15.19
C PRO A 145 -9.59 4.81 15.06
N ASP A 146 -8.84 5.83 15.45
CA ASP A 146 -9.22 7.24 15.35
C ASP A 146 -8.72 7.91 14.04
N GLY A 147 -8.12 7.13 13.14
CA GLY A 147 -7.61 7.59 11.85
C GLY A 147 -6.20 8.17 11.88
N HIS A 148 -5.54 8.21 13.04
CA HIS A 148 -4.13 8.61 13.09
C HIS A 148 -3.21 7.53 12.52
N LEU A 149 -2.10 7.98 11.93
CA LEU A 149 -1.01 7.11 11.50
C LEU A 149 0.13 7.16 12.52
N VAL A 150 0.59 5.99 12.96
CA VAL A 150 1.79 5.87 13.80
C VAL A 150 2.91 5.29 12.96
N THR A 151 3.99 6.05 12.83
CA THR A 151 5.20 5.67 12.10
C THR A 151 6.43 5.87 12.97
N LYS A 152 7.53 5.18 12.66
CA LYS A 152 8.77 5.25 13.44
C LYS A 152 9.95 5.65 12.50
N PRO A 153 10.81 6.59 12.92
CA PRO A 153 12.02 6.99 12.20
C PRO A 153 13.21 6.05 12.46
#